data_AF-A0A523WN86-F1
#
_entry.id   AF-A0A523WN86-F1
#
_cell.length_a   1.000
_cell.length_b   1.000
_cell.length_c   1.000
_cell.angle_alpha   90.00
_cell.angle_beta   90.00
_cell.angle_gamma   90.00
#
_symmetry.space_group_name_H-M   'P 1'
#
loop_
_entity.id
_entity.type
_entity.pdbx_description
1 polymer ?
#
loop_
_entity_poly.entity_id
_entity_poly.type
_entity_poly.pdbx_seq_one_letter_code
_entity_poly.pdbx_strand_id
1 'polypeptide(L)'
;MTKPEAIKVGYIVALALVPETAPRNCYIGLVKAADEYGVRINPVFWDDDLDDIRGGTEDIFVPWVNINSMLVCTQEEPAKRFVRDKAKAWQAEVESMQTKD
;
A
#
# COMPACT_ATOMS: atom_id res chain seq x y z
N MET A 1 -2.47 -15.12 -12.28
CA MET A 1 -2.38 -13.74 -12.81
C MET A 1 -0.91 -13.41 -12.98
N THR A 2 -0.52 -12.81 -14.11
CA THR A 2 0.86 -12.37 -14.34
C THR A 2 1.19 -11.17 -13.46
N LYS A 3 2.41 -11.09 -12.93
CA LYS A 3 2.89 -9.97 -12.09
C LYS A 3 2.64 -8.62 -12.81
N PRO A 4 2.06 -7.61 -12.13
CA PRO A 4 1.97 -6.27 -12.69
C PRO A 4 3.39 -5.69 -12.89
N GLU A 5 3.76 -5.35 -14.13
CA GLU A 5 5.05 -4.69 -14.44
C GLU A 5 5.18 -3.32 -13.75
N ALA A 6 4.05 -2.75 -13.32
CA ALA A 6 3.96 -1.47 -12.63
C ALA A 6 4.59 -1.44 -11.23
N ILE A 7 4.88 -2.58 -10.60
CA ILE A 7 5.42 -2.64 -9.22
C ILE A 7 6.84 -3.19 -9.17
N LYS A 8 7.73 -2.42 -8.53
CA LYS A 8 9.14 -2.75 -8.33
C LYS A 8 9.52 -2.63 -6.86
N VAL A 9 10.56 -3.38 -6.47
CA VAL A 9 11.17 -3.26 -5.14
C VAL A 9 11.63 -1.81 -4.92
N GLY A 10 11.36 -1.28 -3.74
CA GLY A 10 11.67 0.11 -3.38
C GLY A 10 10.56 1.12 -3.70
N TYR A 11 9.50 0.72 -4.39
CA TYR A 11 8.33 1.60 -4.56
C TYR A 11 7.49 1.62 -3.29
N ILE A 12 6.83 2.75 -3.03
CA ILE A 12 5.77 2.81 -2.02
C ILE A 12 4.45 2.62 -2.74
N VAL A 13 3.61 1.75 -2.21
CA VAL A 13 2.30 1.47 -2.77
C VAL A 13 1.26 1.63 -1.69
N ALA A 14 0.05 1.98 -2.09
CA ALA A 14 -1.13 1.71 -1.31
C ALA A 14 -1.90 0.60 -2.04
N LEU A 15 -2.30 -0.44 -1.31
CA LEU A 15 -2.98 -1.62 -1.82
C LEU A 15 -4.40 -1.66 -1.26
N ALA A 16 -5.40 -1.53 -2.14
CA ALA A 16 -6.79 -1.76 -1.79
C ALA A 16 -7.08 -3.24 -1.94
N LEU A 17 -7.59 -3.86 -0.88
CA LEU A 17 -7.89 -5.28 -0.83
C LEU A 17 -9.36 -5.53 -1.14
N VAL A 18 -9.64 -6.76 -1.56
CA VAL A 18 -11.00 -7.29 -1.55
C VAL A 18 -11.53 -7.23 -0.09
N PRO A 19 -12.79 -6.78 0.14
CA PRO A 19 -13.38 -6.75 1.48
C PRO A 19 -13.20 -8.06 2.26
N GLU A 20 -13.14 -7.95 3.59
CA GLU A 20 -13.05 -9.08 4.53
C GLU A 20 -11.79 -9.97 4.40
N THR A 21 -10.86 -9.62 3.52
CA THR A 21 -9.64 -10.40 3.29
C THR A 21 -8.58 -10.20 4.38
N ALA A 22 -8.61 -9.05 5.05
CA ALA A 22 -7.70 -8.68 6.11
C ALA A 22 -8.38 -7.66 7.05
N PRO A 23 -7.82 -7.40 8.25
CA PRO A 23 -8.41 -6.43 9.19
C PRO A 23 -8.57 -5.01 8.65
N ARG A 24 -7.74 -4.62 7.67
CA ARG A 24 -7.87 -3.37 6.94
C ARG A 24 -8.10 -3.65 5.46
N ASN A 25 -8.88 -2.79 4.83
CA ASN A 25 -9.16 -2.87 3.39
C ASN A 25 -8.13 -2.11 2.55
N CYS A 26 -7.25 -1.34 3.18
CA CYS A 26 -6.16 -0.68 2.49
C CYS A 26 -4.88 -0.71 3.34
N TYR A 27 -3.76 -1.04 2.70
CA TYR A 27 -2.43 -1.03 3.32
C TYR A 27 -1.47 -0.17 2.51
N ILE A 28 -0.76 0.72 3.18
CA ILE A 28 0.29 1.57 2.59
C ILE A 28 1.63 0.96 3.00
N GLY A 29 2.53 0.71 2.04
CA GLY A 29 3.80 0.06 2.35
C GLY A 29 4.88 0.18 1.28
N LEU A 30 6.12 0.01 1.72
CA LEU A 30 7.30 -0.12 0.88
C LEU A 30 7.40 -1.54 0.33
N VAL A 31 7.49 -1.68 -0.99
CA VAL A 31 7.63 -2.98 -1.66
C VAL A 31 9.00 -3.57 -1.38
N LYS A 32 9.01 -4.72 -0.69
CA LYS A 32 10.22 -5.49 -0.35
C LYS A 32 10.49 -6.62 -1.32
N ALA A 33 9.45 -7.23 -1.87
CA ALA A 33 9.51 -8.26 -2.90
C ALA A 33 8.18 -8.33 -3.66
N ALA A 34 8.21 -8.78 -4.91
CA ALA A 34 7.01 -9.06 -5.70
C ALA A 34 7.31 -10.16 -6.72
N ASP A 35 6.55 -11.24 -6.66
CA ASP A 35 6.71 -12.44 -7.49
C ASP A 35 5.39 -12.81 -8.19
N GLU A 36 5.26 -14.05 -8.64
CA GLU A 36 4.06 -14.56 -9.32
C GLU A 36 2.87 -14.83 -8.39
N TYR A 37 3.08 -14.87 -7.07
CA TYR A 37 2.06 -15.17 -6.07
C TYR A 37 1.49 -13.90 -5.42
N GLY A 38 2.35 -12.90 -5.18
CA GLY A 38 1.93 -11.68 -4.53
C GLY A 38 3.04 -10.64 -4.36
N VAL A 39 2.77 -9.73 -3.45
CA VAL A 39 3.69 -8.66 -3.05
C VAL A 39 3.93 -8.72 -1.54
N ARG A 40 5.19 -8.63 -1.15
CA ARG A 40 5.60 -8.38 0.22
C ARG A 40 5.88 -6.90 0.41
N ILE A 41 5.16 -6.27 1.33
CA ILE A 41 5.35 -4.87 1.72
C ILE A 41 5.79 -4.77 3.18
N ASN A 42 6.59 -3.77 3.50
CA ASN A 42 6.74 -3.30 4.87
C ASN A 42 5.77 -2.12 5.04
N PRO A 43 4.77 -2.19 5.95
CA PRO A 43 3.84 -1.08 6.16
C PRO A 43 4.59 0.21 6.46
N VAL A 44 4.13 1.32 5.90
CA VAL A 44 4.70 2.64 6.18
C VAL A 44 3.61 3.61 6.61
N PHE A 45 3.99 4.56 7.46
CA PHE A 45 3.11 5.62 7.92
C PHE A 45 3.90 6.92 8.05
N TRP A 46 3.16 8.02 8.04
CA TRP A 46 3.70 9.34 8.29
C TRP A 46 3.83 9.57 9.80
N ASP A 47 5.00 9.97 10.26
CA ASP A 47 5.27 10.37 11.64
C ASP A 47 5.33 11.91 11.69
N ASP A 48 4.31 12.51 12.30
CA ASP A 48 4.18 13.97 12.40
C ASP A 48 5.26 14.60 13.31
N ASP A 49 5.79 13.85 14.29
CA ASP A 49 6.82 14.36 15.22
C ASP A 49 8.20 14.42 14.54
N LEU A 50 8.48 13.49 13.63
CA LEU A 50 9.73 13.43 12.89
C LEU A 50 9.70 14.09 11.51
N ASP A 51 8.52 14.50 11.02
CA ASP A 51 8.31 14.98 9.64
C ASP A 51 8.89 13.98 8.61
N ASP A 52 8.68 12.68 8.85
CA ASP A 52 9.25 11.62 8.03
C ASP A 52 8.39 10.36 7.93
N ILE A 53 8.75 9.50 6.99
CA ILE A 53 8.14 8.18 6.81
C ILE A 53 8.78 7.20 7.78
N ARG A 54 7.96 6.50 8.57
CA ARG A 54 8.39 5.35 9.36
C ARG A 54 7.90 4.04 8.75
N GLY A 55 8.76 3.03 8.82
CA GLY A 55 8.42 1.65 8.52
C GLY A 55 7.91 0.89 9.74
N GLY A 56 7.05 -0.08 9.50
CA GLY A 56 6.62 -1.06 10.49
C GLY A 56 7.71 -2.07 10.81
N THR A 57 7.51 -2.80 11.90
CA THR A 57 8.43 -3.83 12.39
C THR A 57 8.32 -5.13 11.62
N GLU A 58 7.13 -5.45 11.11
CA GLU A 58 6.84 -6.68 10.36
C GLU A 58 6.50 -6.38 8.89
N ASP A 59 6.81 -7.34 8.03
CA ASP A 59 6.34 -7.34 6.65
C ASP A 59 4.97 -8.02 6.53
N ILE A 60 4.16 -7.56 5.57
CA ILE A 60 2.91 -8.18 5.17
C ILE A 60 3.06 -8.74 3.76
N PHE A 61 2.64 -9.99 3.56
CA PHE A 61 2.49 -10.56 2.24
C PHE A 61 1.02 -10.51 1.80
N VAL A 62 0.77 -9.96 0.62
CA VAL A 62 -0.56 -9.85 0.02
C VAL A 62 -0.60 -10.63 -1.29
N PRO A 63 -1.39 -11.71 -1.38
CA PRO A 63 -1.60 -12.44 -2.64
C PRO A 63 -2.22 -11.54 -3.72
N TRP A 64 -1.84 -11.71 -4.98
CA TRP A 64 -2.41 -10.91 -6.08
C TRP A 64 -3.93 -11.03 -6.19
N VAL A 65 -4.47 -12.21 -5.89
CA VAL A 65 -5.92 -12.49 -5.91
C VAL A 65 -6.73 -11.67 -4.90
N ASN A 66 -6.06 -11.10 -3.91
CA ASN A 66 -6.66 -10.36 -2.81
C ASN A 66 -6.58 -8.84 -3.02
N ILE A 67 -5.92 -8.39 -4.08
CA ILE A 67 -5.75 -6.97 -4.40
C ILE A 67 -6.81 -6.57 -5.42
N ASN A 68 -7.66 -5.61 -5.05
CA ASN A 68 -8.66 -5.02 -5.94
C ASN A 68 -8.02 -3.95 -6.83
N SER A 69 -7.29 -3.00 -6.22
CA SER A 69 -6.60 -1.93 -6.93
C SER A 69 -5.39 -1.44 -6.15
N MET A 70 -4.53 -0.66 -6.81
CA MET A 70 -3.29 -0.16 -6.21
C MET A 70 -3.01 1.28 -6.66
N LEU A 71 -2.57 2.12 -5.73
CA LEU A 71 -1.98 3.41 -6.01
C LEU A 71 -0.46 3.31 -5.83
N VAL A 72 0.32 3.66 -6.86
CA VAL A 72 1.76 3.39 -6.92
C VAL A 72 2.57 4.69 -6.93
N CYS A 73 3.47 4.85 -5.96
CA CYS A 73 4.51 5.88 -5.95
C CYS A 73 5.76 5.34 -6.63
N THR A 74 6.03 5.82 -7.85
CA THR A 74 7.29 5.53 -8.54
C THR A 74 8.44 6.35 -7.93
N GLN A 75 9.67 6.06 -8.34
CA GLN A 75 10.87 6.81 -7.89
C GLN A 75 10.89 8.28 -8.34
N GLU A 76 10.04 8.67 -9.30
CA GLU A 76 9.93 10.04 -9.79
C GLU A 76 9.08 10.93 -8.87
N GLU A 77 8.23 10.32 -8.04
CA GLU A 77 7.35 11.05 -7.13
C GLU A 77 8.00 11.26 -5.74
N PRO A 78 7.79 12.42 -5.08
CA PRO A 78 8.26 12.64 -3.72
C PRO A 78 7.54 11.72 -2.72
N ALA A 79 8.23 10.68 -2.25
CA ALA A 79 7.71 9.67 -1.33
C ALA A 79 7.02 10.25 -0.09
N LYS A 80 7.60 11.30 0.52
CA LYS A 80 7.02 11.96 1.71
C LYS A 80 5.61 12.51 1.44
N ARG A 81 5.45 13.27 0.34
CA ARG A 81 4.16 13.83 -0.07
C ARG A 81 3.17 12.72 -0.41
N PHE A 82 3.64 11.64 -1.03
CA PHE A 82 2.79 10.50 -1.35
C PHE A 82 2.21 9.85 -0.08
N VAL A 83 3.06 9.50 0.89
CA VAL A 83 2.61 8.83 2.12
C VAL A 83 1.74 9.73 2.98
N ARG A 84 2.15 11.00 3.18
CA ARG A 84 1.44 11.96 4.03
C ARG A 84 0.05 12.30 3.48
N ASP A 85 -0.03 12.59 2.18
CA ASP A 85 -1.22 13.20 1.58
C ASP A 85 -2.00 12.21 0.71
N LYS A 86 -1.37 11.71 -0.36
CA LYS A 86 -2.07 10.97 -1.42
C LYS A 86 -2.55 9.60 -0.95
N ALA A 87 -1.65 8.80 -0.40
CA ALA A 87 -1.93 7.43 0.04
C ALA A 87 -2.94 7.40 1.19
N LYS A 88 -2.80 8.33 2.14
CA LYS A 88 -3.72 8.49 3.27
C LYS A 88 -5.13 8.90 2.83
N ALA A 89 -5.24 9.84 1.89
CA ALA A 89 -6.53 10.23 1.33
C ALA A 89 -7.21 9.06 0.59
N TRP A 90 -6.44 8.33 -0.22
CA TRP A 90 -6.95 7.16 -0.94
C TRP A 90 -7.33 6.01 -0.01
N GLN A 91 -6.57 5.76 1.05
CA GLN A 91 -6.95 4.79 2.10
C GLN A 91 -8.32 5.13 2.71
N ALA A 92 -8.54 6.40 3.09
CA ALA A 92 -9.82 6.84 3.64
C ALA A 92 -10.97 6.66 2.63
N GLU A 93 -10.72 6.93 1.35
CA GLU A 93 -11.71 6.70 0.29
C GLU A 93 -12.10 5.22 0.18
N VAL A 94 -11.11 4.32 0.09
CA VAL A 94 -11.32 2.86 0.02
C VAL A 94 -12.07 2.34 1.24
N GLU A 95 -11.70 2.80 2.43
CA GLU A 95 -12.36 2.39 3.69
C GLU A 95 -13.81 2.91 3.77
N SER A 96 -14.10 4.09 3.22
CA SER A 96 -15.46 4.65 3.18
C SER A 96 -16.42 3.95 2.20
N MET A 97 -15.89 3.29 1.16
CA MET A 97 -16.71 2.56 0.19
C MET A 97 -17.41 1.35 0.82
N GLN A 98 -16.91 0.84 1.95
CA GLN A 98 -17.45 -0.33 2.64
C GLN A 98 -18.42 -0.01 3.78
N THR A 99 -18.54 1.26 4.19
CA THR A 99 -19.49 1.66 5.24
C THR A 99 -20.91 1.90 4.71
N LYS A 100 -21.18 1.54 3.44
CA LYS A 100 -22.42 1.86 2.72
C LYS A 100 -23.41 0.70 2.56
N ASP A 101 -23.20 -0.41 3.27
CA ASP A 101 -24.12 -1.55 3.26
C ASP A 101 -25.09 -1.52 4.45
#